data_AF-A0A9P0XAG4-F1
#
_entry.id   AF-A0A9P0XAG4-F1
#
_cell.length_a   1.000
_cell.length_b   1.000
_cell.length_c   1.000
_cell.angle_alpha   90.00
_cell.angle_beta   90.00
_cell.angle_gamma   90.00
#
_symmetry.space_group_name_H-M   'P 1'
#
loop_
_entity.id
_entity.type
_entity.pdbx_description
1 polymer ?
#
loop_
_entity_poly.entity_id
_entity_poly.type
_entity_poly.pdbx_seq_one_letter_code
_entity_poly.pdbx_strand_id
1 'polypeptide(L)'
;MFHKIVAFVALAALLGLVSVRPGEARVLDLNDVLNKTVCPIKVEIDINEHRVPRKIKMLKCAEEQREWCQLAHLQHECCRHSLSGHVMQCVEVHDTVLVFDKIKNEMVTQEVPVGCSCIVVKSTETYSLKTSPPR
;
A
#
# COMPACT_ATOMS: atom_id res chain seq x y z
N MET A 1 50.18 32.47 20.58
CA MET A 1 48.94 32.44 19.77
C MET A 1 48.54 31.05 19.25
N PHE A 2 49.31 29.98 19.50
CA PHE A 2 49.03 28.64 18.94
C PHE A 2 48.32 27.66 19.90
N HIS A 3 48.16 28.00 21.18
CA HIS A 3 47.59 27.07 22.18
C HIS A 3 46.05 27.09 22.27
N LYS A 4 45.38 28.09 21.67
CA LYS A 4 43.91 28.19 21.73
C LYS A 4 43.17 27.41 20.63
N ILE A 5 43.88 26.99 19.59
CA ILE A 5 43.28 26.31 18.43
C ILE A 5 43.16 24.79 18.66
N VAL A 6 44.06 24.20 19.45
CA VAL A 6 44.09 22.75 19.71
C VAL A 6 42.93 22.29 20.59
N ALA A 7 42.42 23.16 21.49
CA ALA A 7 41.32 22.81 22.39
C ALA A 7 39.96 22.68 21.70
N PHE A 8 39.76 23.29 20.52
CA PHE A 8 38.47 23.26 19.83
C PHE A 8 38.25 22.01 18.97
N VAL A 9 39.32 21.33 18.53
CA VAL A 9 39.20 20.14 17.70
C VAL A 9 38.89 18.88 18.53
N ALA A 10 39.28 18.86 19.80
CA ALA A 10 39.01 17.72 20.69
C ALA A 10 37.54 17.61 21.14
N LEU A 11 36.76 18.71 21.09
CA LEU A 11 35.35 18.71 21.51
C LEU A 11 34.39 18.25 20.42
N ALA A 12 34.79 18.33 19.14
CA ALA A 12 33.95 17.89 18.02
C ALA A 12 33.94 16.36 17.83
N ALA A 13 34.97 15.66 18.31
CA ALA A 13 35.05 14.19 18.22
C ALA A 13 34.14 13.45 19.22
N LEU A 14 33.71 14.12 20.31
CA LEU A 14 32.84 13.52 21.34
C LEU A 14 31.34 13.61 21.01
N LEU A 15 30.94 14.44 20.03
CA LEU A 15 29.54 14.58 19.60
C LEU A 15 29.18 13.67 18.41
N GLY A 16 30.14 12.93 17.85
CA GLY A 16 29.92 12.02 16.71
C GLY A 16 29.30 10.67 17.07
N LEU A 17 29.15 10.35 18.35
CA LEU A 17 28.47 9.13 18.83
C LEU A 17 26.98 9.36 19.08
N VAL A 18 26.30 10.08 18.17
CA VAL A 18 24.85 9.95 18.08
C VAL A 18 24.59 8.58 17.47
N SER A 19 24.33 7.61 18.35
CA SER A 19 23.70 6.34 18.02
C SER A 19 22.39 6.62 17.24
N VAL A 20 22.44 6.82 15.92
CA VAL A 20 22.59 5.68 15.01
C VAL A 20 21.79 4.44 15.38
N ARG A 21 20.73 4.50 16.19
CA ARG A 21 19.90 3.33 16.53
C ARG A 21 19.26 2.85 15.23
N PRO A 22 19.70 1.73 14.64
CA PRO A 22 19.01 1.14 13.51
C PRO A 22 17.88 0.33 14.13
N GLY A 23 16.75 0.95 14.46
CA GLY A 23 15.83 0.23 15.35
C GLY A 23 14.47 0.83 15.67
N GLU A 24 14.03 1.90 15.02
CA GLU A 24 12.61 2.23 15.02
C GLU A 24 12.12 2.16 13.58
N ALA A 25 12.08 0.92 13.06
CA ALA A 25 11.05 0.61 12.08
C ALA A 25 9.73 0.92 12.79
N ARG A 26 9.20 2.13 12.59
CA ARG A 26 7.86 2.48 13.05
C ARG A 26 6.98 1.36 12.52
N VAL A 27 6.48 0.54 13.43
CA VAL A 27 5.46 -0.45 13.12
C VAL A 27 4.26 0.39 12.71
N LEU A 28 4.15 0.66 11.41
CA LEU A 28 2.96 1.27 10.85
C LEU A 28 1.86 0.25 11.07
N ASP A 29 0.96 0.55 12.01
CA ASP A 29 -0.25 -0.22 12.17
C ASP A 29 -1.01 -0.13 10.85
N LEU A 30 -1.30 -1.28 10.27
CA LEU A 30 -2.05 -1.36 9.03
C LEU A 30 -3.40 -0.63 9.19
N ASN A 31 -4.03 -0.69 10.36
CA ASN A 31 -5.28 0.01 10.64
C ASN A 31 -5.14 1.54 10.53
N ASP A 32 -3.98 2.11 10.89
CA ASP A 32 -3.73 3.55 10.78
C ASP A 32 -3.54 4.01 9.33
N VAL A 33 -3.09 3.11 8.45
CA VAL A 33 -2.86 3.37 7.03
C VAL A 33 -4.13 3.15 6.22
N LEU A 34 -4.88 2.07 6.50
CA LEU A 34 -6.09 1.69 5.76
C LEU A 34 -7.17 2.78 5.78
N ASN A 35 -7.27 3.55 6.88
CA ASN A 35 -8.26 4.62 7.03
C ASN A 35 -7.81 5.98 6.45
N LYS A 36 -6.60 6.08 5.92
CA LYS A 36 -6.03 7.33 5.40
C LYS A 36 -5.81 7.30 3.88
N THR A 37 -6.09 6.19 3.22
CA THR A 37 -5.95 6.07 1.77
C THR A 37 -7.15 6.69 1.06
N VAL A 38 -6.89 7.34 -0.08
CA VAL A 38 -7.93 7.92 -0.94
C VAL A 38 -8.90 6.85 -1.46
N CYS A 39 -8.37 5.65 -1.73
CA CYS A 39 -9.16 4.46 -2.01
C CYS A 39 -9.16 3.58 -0.76
N PRO A 40 -10.29 3.46 -0.05
CA PRO A 40 -10.36 2.61 1.14
C PRO A 40 -10.09 1.15 0.79
N ILE A 41 -9.31 0.49 1.63
CA ILE A 41 -8.89 -0.90 1.44
C ILE A 41 -9.59 -1.80 2.46
N LYS A 42 -10.12 -2.92 2.01
CA LYS A 42 -10.62 -4.03 2.83
C LYS A 42 -9.59 -5.16 2.81
N VAL A 43 -9.23 -5.65 4.00
CA VAL A 43 -8.32 -6.79 4.12
C VAL A 43 -9.11 -8.09 4.21
N GLU A 44 -8.85 -9.02 3.29
CA GLU A 44 -9.35 -10.40 3.33
C GLU A 44 -8.18 -11.37 3.52
N ILE A 45 -8.39 -12.47 4.24
CA ILE A 45 -7.35 -13.48 4.45
C ILE A 45 -7.77 -14.75 3.72
N ASP A 46 -7.06 -15.08 2.65
CA ASP A 46 -7.20 -16.35 1.93
C ASP A 46 -6.38 -17.44 2.65
N ILE A 47 -7.04 -18.49 3.09
CA ILE A 47 -6.44 -19.59 3.85
C ILE A 47 -6.55 -20.88 3.03
N ASN A 48 -5.40 -21.45 2.65
CA ASN A 48 -5.31 -22.72 1.94
C ASN A 48 -4.29 -23.65 2.62
N GLU A 49 -4.79 -24.72 3.22
CA GLU A 49 -4.02 -25.74 3.94
C GLU A 49 -2.96 -26.45 3.08
N HIS A 50 -3.24 -26.55 1.77
CA HIS A 50 -2.41 -27.22 0.78
C HIS A 50 -1.38 -26.29 0.12
N ARG A 51 -1.28 -25.03 0.55
CA ARG A 51 -0.36 -24.04 -0.02
C ARG A 51 0.71 -23.61 0.98
N VAL A 52 1.88 -23.19 0.48
CA VAL A 52 2.87 -22.42 1.24
C VAL A 52 3.13 -21.08 0.53
N PRO A 53 2.91 -19.92 1.19
CA PRO A 53 2.36 -19.77 2.53
C PRO A 53 0.87 -20.15 2.61
N ARG A 54 0.45 -20.63 3.79
CA ARG A 54 -0.94 -21.05 4.04
C ARG A 54 -1.92 -19.87 3.99
N LYS A 55 -1.50 -18.72 4.52
CA LYS A 55 -2.32 -17.50 4.62
C LYS A 55 -1.76 -16.45 3.67
N ILE A 56 -2.61 -15.88 2.83
CA ILE A 56 -2.31 -14.72 1.99
C ILE A 56 -3.28 -13.61 2.36
N LYS A 57 -2.74 -12.41 2.65
CA LYS A 57 -3.55 -11.21 2.88
C LYS A 57 -3.85 -10.58 1.52
N MET A 58 -5.13 -10.42 1.22
CA MET A 58 -5.65 -9.77 0.02
C MET A 58 -6.12 -8.38 0.41
N LEU A 59 -5.56 -7.35 -0.23
CA LEU A 59 -5.88 -5.94 0.00
C LEU A 59 -6.79 -5.45 -1.13
N LYS A 60 -8.10 -5.61 -0.93
CA LYS A 60 -9.15 -5.32 -1.92
C LYS A 60 -9.71 -3.91 -1.76
N CYS A 61 -10.36 -3.38 -2.79
CA CYS A 61 -11.03 -2.08 -2.67
C CYS A 61 -12.38 -2.22 -2.00
N ALA A 62 -12.69 -1.34 -1.05
CA ALA A 62 -14.01 -1.30 -0.45
C ALA A 62 -15.01 -0.75 -1.49
N GLU A 63 -16.16 -1.42 -1.66
CA GLU A 63 -17.20 -1.02 -2.63
C GLU A 63 -17.87 0.32 -2.25
N GLU A 64 -17.89 0.68 -0.98
CA GLU A 64 -18.49 1.92 -0.49
C GLU A 64 -17.54 3.12 -0.64
N GLN A 65 -17.40 3.60 -1.86
CA GLN A 65 -16.81 4.92 -2.13
C GLN A 65 -17.71 6.08 -1.64
N ARG A 66 -18.95 5.83 -1.22
CA ARG A 66 -19.97 6.90 -1.16
C ARG A 66 -20.08 7.63 0.17
N GLU A 67 -19.85 6.98 1.31
CA GLU A 67 -20.03 7.67 2.59
C GLU A 67 -18.78 8.49 2.99
N TRP A 68 -17.57 7.96 2.77
CA TRP A 68 -16.33 8.66 3.10
C TRP A 68 -16.12 9.94 2.27
N CYS A 69 -16.43 9.90 0.97
CA CYS A 69 -16.37 11.09 0.12
C CYS A 69 -17.39 12.17 0.51
N GLN A 70 -18.45 11.81 1.26
CA GLN A 70 -19.46 12.75 1.76
C GLN A 70 -19.14 13.27 3.16
N LEU A 71 -18.60 12.41 4.03
CA LEU A 71 -18.33 12.72 5.44
C LEU A 71 -17.07 13.54 5.66
N ALA A 72 -16.11 13.41 4.76
CA ALA A 72 -14.88 14.16 4.83
C ALA A 72 -15.00 15.36 3.88
N HIS A 73 -14.94 16.58 4.40
CA HIS A 73 -14.64 17.79 3.61
C HIS A 73 -13.25 17.74 2.92
N LEU A 74 -12.66 16.55 2.84
CA LEU A 74 -11.43 16.24 2.15
C LEU A 74 -11.72 16.33 0.66
N GLN A 75 -11.14 17.36 0.05
CA GLN A 75 -11.02 17.50 -1.40
C GLN A 75 -10.06 16.44 -1.97
N HIS A 76 -10.19 15.17 -1.60
CA HIS A 76 -9.40 14.11 -2.20
C HIS A 76 -9.86 13.92 -3.64
N GLU A 77 -8.90 13.98 -4.56
CA GLU A 77 -9.18 14.09 -6.00
C GLU A 77 -10.06 12.94 -6.51
N CYS A 78 -9.89 11.72 -5.99
CA CYS A 78 -10.73 10.58 -6.38
C CYS A 78 -12.19 10.68 -5.95
N CYS A 79 -12.51 11.53 -4.97
CA CYS A 79 -13.87 11.82 -4.52
C CYS A 79 -14.50 13.01 -5.27
N ARG A 80 -13.71 13.80 -6.01
CA ARG A 80 -14.22 14.94 -6.79
C ARG A 80 -14.80 14.43 -8.10
N HIS A 81 -16.12 14.29 -8.10
CA HIS A 81 -16.96 14.03 -9.26
C HIS A 81 -16.48 14.78 -10.52
N SER A 82 -16.16 14.03 -11.57
CA SER A 82 -16.29 14.45 -12.97
C SER A 82 -15.67 15.83 -13.29
N LEU A 83 -14.33 15.92 -13.30
CA LEU A 83 -13.66 17.01 -14.00
C LEU A 83 -13.68 16.73 -15.52
N SER A 84 -14.48 17.51 -16.26
CA SER A 84 -14.31 17.69 -17.71
C SER A 84 -14.29 16.40 -18.56
N GLY A 85 -15.26 15.50 -18.41
CA GLY A 85 -15.35 14.27 -19.22
C GLY A 85 -14.39 13.15 -18.78
N HIS A 86 -13.94 13.18 -17.53
CA HIS A 86 -13.14 12.12 -16.93
C HIS A 86 -13.86 11.56 -15.68
N VAL A 87 -13.85 10.25 -15.53
CA VAL A 87 -14.37 9.51 -14.37
C VAL A 87 -13.18 9.05 -13.55
N MET A 88 -13.13 9.42 -12.28
CA MET A 88 -12.16 8.85 -11.35
C MET A 88 -12.76 7.61 -10.68
N GLN A 89 -11.98 6.54 -10.59
CA GLN A 89 -12.42 5.29 -9.95
C GLN A 89 -11.27 4.65 -9.16
N CYS A 90 -11.63 3.97 -8.07
CA CYS A 90 -10.69 3.13 -7.35
C CYS A 90 -10.62 1.76 -8.02
N VAL A 91 -9.41 1.29 -8.30
CA VAL A 91 -9.15 -0.01 -8.89
C VAL A 91 -8.17 -0.79 -8.02
N GLU A 92 -8.35 -2.11 -7.99
CA GLU A 92 -7.42 -3.01 -7.32
C GLU A 92 -6.10 -3.05 -8.09
N VAL A 93 -5.00 -2.99 -7.34
CA VAL A 93 -3.65 -3.20 -7.84
C VAL A 93 -3.29 -4.64 -7.53
N HIS A 94 -2.93 -5.39 -8.57
CA HIS A 94 -2.59 -6.80 -8.47
C HIS A 94 -1.08 -7.01 -8.58
N ASP A 95 -0.58 -8.00 -7.85
CA ASP A 95 0.77 -8.52 -8.00
C ASP A 95 0.73 -10.04 -8.21
N THR A 96 1.76 -10.58 -8.86
CA THR A 96 1.91 -12.02 -9.06
C THR A 96 2.87 -12.57 -8.03
N VAL A 97 2.37 -13.48 -7.18
CA VAL A 97 3.18 -14.17 -6.18
C VAL A 97 3.41 -15.62 -6.58
N LEU A 98 4.54 -16.17 -6.16
CA LEU A 98 4.86 -17.58 -6.35
C LEU A 98 4.52 -18.35 -5.06
N VAL A 99 3.72 -19.39 -5.19
CA VAL A 99 3.26 -20.23 -4.06
C VAL A 99 3.59 -21.68 -4.32
N PHE A 100 3.90 -22.44 -3.28
CA PHE A 100 4.11 -23.88 -3.41
C PHE A 100 2.79 -24.61 -3.17
N ASP A 101 2.35 -25.43 -4.14
CA ASP A 101 1.18 -26.31 -4.04
C ASP A 101 1.64 -27.70 -3.58
N LYS A 102 1.18 -28.12 -2.40
CA LYS A 102 1.54 -29.41 -1.80
C LYS A 102 0.86 -30.60 -2.47
N ILE A 103 -0.29 -30.42 -3.12
CA ILE A 103 -0.99 -31.49 -3.82
C ILE A 103 -0.26 -31.81 -5.13
N LYS A 104 0.15 -30.77 -5.86
CA LYS A 104 0.86 -30.91 -7.13
C LYS A 104 2.37 -31.05 -6.98
N ASN A 105 2.90 -30.72 -5.81
CA ASN A 105 4.33 -30.71 -5.50
C ASN A 105 5.13 -29.81 -6.46
N GLU A 106 4.60 -28.63 -6.77
CA GLU A 106 5.19 -27.66 -7.71
C GLU A 106 4.99 -26.21 -7.25
N MET A 107 5.75 -25.29 -7.86
CA MET A 107 5.54 -23.85 -7.68
C MET A 107 4.50 -23.36 -8.69
N VAL A 108 3.49 -22.64 -8.21
CA VAL A 108 2.40 -22.09 -9.00
C VAL A 108 2.38 -20.57 -8.83
N THR A 109 2.11 -19.83 -9.90
CA THR A 109 1.90 -18.39 -9.86
C THR A 109 0.44 -18.07 -9.52
N GLN A 110 0.23 -17.15 -8.59
CA GLN A 110 -1.09 -16.67 -8.19
C GLN A 110 -1.14 -15.15 -8.25
N GLU A 111 -2.20 -14.61 -8.82
CA GLU A 111 -2.48 -13.17 -8.81
C GLU A 111 -3.18 -12.77 -7.51
N VAL A 112 -2.72 -11.72 -6.85
CA VAL A 112 -3.21 -11.29 -5.52
C VAL A 112 -3.42 -9.78 -5.52
N PRO A 113 -4.56 -9.27 -5.04
CA PRO A 113 -4.73 -7.84 -4.85
C PRO A 113 -3.88 -7.38 -3.67
N VAL A 114 -3.01 -6.40 -3.92
CA VAL A 114 -2.03 -5.85 -2.98
C VAL A 114 -2.32 -4.40 -2.58
N GLY A 115 -3.40 -3.82 -3.11
CA GLY A 115 -3.86 -2.50 -2.70
C GLY A 115 -4.86 -1.91 -3.66
N CYS A 116 -5.13 -0.62 -3.47
CA CYS A 116 -6.04 0.16 -4.29
C CYS A 116 -5.40 1.45 -4.76
N SER A 117 -5.67 1.81 -6.01
CA SER A 117 -5.24 3.09 -6.58
C SER A 117 -6.43 3.84 -7.16
N CYS A 118 -6.37 5.16 -7.06
CA CYS A 118 -7.25 6.01 -7.83
C CYS A 118 -6.70 6.14 -9.26
N ILE A 119 -7.55 5.94 -10.26
CA ILE A 119 -7.21 6.21 -11.66
C ILE A 119 -8.23 7.17 -12.28
N VAL A 120 -7.77 7.90 -13.29
CA VAL A 120 -8.61 8.80 -14.09
C VAL A 120 -8.87 8.13 -15.44
N VAL A 121 -10.14 7.86 -15.74
CA VAL A 121 -10.60 7.22 -16.97
C VAL A 121 -11.33 8.25 -17.82
N LYS A 122 -11.07 8.30 -19.13
CA LYS A 122 -11.80 9.19 -20.03
C LYS A 122 -13.22 8.64 -20.26
N SER A 123 -14.26 9.46 -20.10
CA SER A 123 -15.67 9.01 -20.07
C SER A 123 -16.19 8.37 -21.35
N THR A 124 -15.41 8.37 -22.43
CA THR A 124 -15.73 7.72 -23.71
C THR A 124 -15.21 6.28 -23.83
N GLU A 125 -14.34 5.85 -22.93
CA GLU A 125 -13.77 4.50 -22.91
C GLU A 125 -14.30 3.74 -21.70
N THR A 126 -15.44 3.07 -21.87
CA THR A 126 -15.94 2.09 -20.91
C THR A 126 -15.02 0.88 -20.93
N TYR A 127 -13.88 0.95 -20.23
CA TYR A 127 -13.07 -0.22 -19.98
C TYR A 127 -13.83 -1.12 -18.99
N SER A 128 -14.41 -2.20 -19.50
CA SER A 128 -14.67 -3.39 -18.69
C SER A 128 -13.32 -3.93 -18.24
N LEU A 129 -12.81 -3.42 -17.12
CA LEU A 129 -11.79 -4.10 -16.33
C LEU A 129 -12.42 -5.44 -15.93
N LYS A 130 -12.10 -6.48 -16.71
CA LYS A 130 -12.42 -7.85 -16.36
C LYS A 130 -11.70 -8.13 -15.05
N THR A 131 -12.42 -8.05 -13.93
CA THR A 131 -12.19 -8.94 -12.80
C THR A 131 -12.16 -10.34 -13.38
N SER A 132 -10.96 -10.88 -13.56
CA SER A 132 -10.76 -12.26 -13.98
C SER A 132 -11.46 -13.14 -12.94
N PRO A 133 -12.38 -14.04 -13.35
CA PRO A 133 -12.90 -15.03 -12.42
C PRO A 133 -11.74 -15.94 -12.00
N PRO A 134 -11.70 -16.42 -10.74
CA PRO A 134 -10.72 -17.41 -10.34
C PRO A 134 -10.89 -18.64 -11.23
N ARG A 135 -9.79 -19.08 -11.88
CA ARG A 135 -9.71 -20.39 -12.56
C ARG A 135 -9.57 -21.51 -11.54
#